data_AF-A0A7C5D6E6-F1
#
_entry.id   AF-A0A7C5D6E6-F1
#
_cell.length_a   1.000
_cell.length_b   1.000
_cell.length_c   1.000
_cell.angle_alpha   90.00
_cell.angle_beta   90.00
_cell.angle_gamma   90.00
#
_symmetry.space_group_name_H-M   'P 1'
#
loop_
_entity.id
_entity.type
_entity.pdbx_description
1 polymer ?
#
loop_
_entity_poly.entity_id
_entity_poly.type
_entity_poly.pdbx_seq_one_letter_code
_entity_poly.pdbx_strand_id
1 'polypeptide(L)'
;MLVRSGKIQFLFWTSFFSILLYLWIVTIGLQTFVLPDEKPMALPENVIRLMFILYGLFIVSVLIGTIVSAMIDNKFYAKLFGTMLIIGLVTLLAAKGMFG
;
A
#
# COMPACT_ATOMS: atom_id res chain seq x y z
N MET A 1 -13.80 20.17 19.35
CA MET A 1 -12.43 20.36 18.82
C MET A 1 -11.53 19.28 19.41
N LEU A 2 -11.29 18.18 18.69
CA LEU A 2 -10.40 17.11 19.16
C LEU A 2 -8.96 17.61 19.08
N VAL A 3 -8.40 18.03 20.20
CA VAL A 3 -6.95 18.17 20.36
C VAL A 3 -6.36 16.75 20.35
N ARG A 4 -6.25 16.15 19.16
CA ARG A 4 -5.57 14.88 18.97
C ARG A 4 -4.07 15.17 18.99
N SER A 5 -3.36 14.57 19.95
CA SER A 5 -1.90 14.51 20.00
C SER A 5 -1.31 14.40 18.58
N GLY A 6 -0.31 15.21 18.24
CA GLY A 6 0.30 15.22 16.90
C GLY A 6 0.75 13.83 16.43
N LYS A 7 1.08 12.93 17.37
CA LYS A 7 1.37 11.51 17.11
C LYS A 7 0.17 10.76 16.51
N ILE A 8 -1.05 11.00 17.02
CA ILE A 8 -2.28 10.39 16.49
C ILE A 8 -2.66 11.00 15.15
N GLN A 9 -2.45 12.31 14.95
CA GLN A 9 -2.64 12.94 13.63
C GLN A 9 -1.68 12.35 12.60
N PHE A 10 -0.41 12.18 12.96
CA PHE A 10 0.58 11.51 12.12
C PHE A 10 0.12 10.10 11.73
N LEU A 11 -0.25 9.25 12.69
CA LEU A 11 -0.72 7.89 12.41
C LEU A 11 -1.97 7.88 11.51
N PHE A 12 -2.90 8.81 11.73
CA PHE A 12 -4.07 8.96 10.86
C PHE A 12 -3.64 9.24 9.42
N TRP A 13 -2.81 10.27 9.20
CA TRP A 13 -2.36 10.64 7.86
C TRP A 13 -1.52 9.56 7.19
N THR A 14 -0.62 8.90 7.93
CA THR A 14 0.17 7.76 7.42
C THR A 14 -0.75 6.60 7.03
N SER A 15 -1.77 6.29 7.86
CA SER A 15 -2.72 5.23 7.53
C SER A 15 -3.56 5.56 6.30
N PHE A 16 -4.05 6.80 6.22
CA PHE A 16 -4.83 7.29 5.09
C PHE A 16 -4.00 7.25 3.79
N PHE A 17 -2.76 7.72 3.85
CA PHE A 17 -1.84 7.68 2.72
C PHE A 17 -1.50 6.24 2.29
N SER A 18 -1.25 5.32 3.23
CA SER A 18 -1.04 3.90 2.92
C SER A 18 -2.26 3.27 2.23
N ILE A 19 -3.47 3.60 2.66
CA ILE A 19 -4.71 3.11 2.03
C ILE A 19 -4.84 3.65 0.60
N LEU A 20 -4.59 4.94 0.40
CA LEU A 20 -4.61 5.54 -0.94
C LEU A 20 -3.59 4.90 -1.87
N LEU A 21 -2.35 4.69 -1.39
CA LEU A 21 -1.33 3.99 -2.15
C LEU A 21 -1.76 2.57 -2.52
N TYR A 22 -2.35 1.82 -1.58
CA TYR A 22 -2.83 0.47 -1.86
C TYR A 22 -3.94 0.47 -2.92
N LEU A 23 -4.94 1.34 -2.79
CA LEU A 23 -6.02 1.47 -3.77
C LEU A 23 -5.46 1.83 -5.15
N TRP A 24 -4.45 2.71 -5.20
CA TRP A 24 -3.82 3.08 -6.46
C TRP A 24 -3.08 1.91 -7.11
N ILE A 25 -2.30 1.14 -6.32
CA ILE A 25 -1.63 -0.08 -6.79
C ILE A 25 -2.65 -1.05 -7.39
N VAL A 26 -3.74 -1.33 -6.65
CA VAL A 26 -4.80 -2.26 -7.09
C VAL A 26 -5.47 -1.74 -8.38
N THR A 27 -5.74 -0.44 -8.45
CA THR A 27 -6.39 0.17 -9.62
C THR A 27 -5.53 0.04 -10.86
N ILE A 28 -4.23 0.38 -10.77
CA ILE A 28 -3.28 0.22 -11.88
C ILE A 28 -3.16 -1.25 -12.26
N GLY A 29 -3.01 -2.15 -11.29
CA GLY A 29 -2.89 -3.58 -11.54
C GLY A 29 -4.12 -4.15 -12.27
N LEU A 30 -5.32 -3.77 -11.83
CA LEU A 30 -6.57 -4.19 -12.47
C LEU A 30 -6.68 -3.64 -13.89
N GLN A 31 -6.47 -2.33 -14.10
CA GLN A 31 -6.56 -1.71 -15.42
C GLN A 31 -5.53 -2.26 -16.41
N THR A 32 -4.35 -2.61 -15.93
CA THR A 32 -3.25 -3.02 -16.82
C THR A 32 -3.32 -4.50 -17.17
N PHE A 33 -3.69 -5.35 -16.21
CA PHE A 33 -3.52 -6.79 -16.34
C PHE A 33 -4.82 -7.60 -16.34
N VAL A 34 -5.90 -7.07 -15.80
CA VAL A 34 -7.19 -7.78 -15.70
C VAL A 34 -8.24 -7.20 -16.65
N LEU A 35 -8.31 -5.88 -16.75
CA LEU A 35 -9.27 -5.14 -17.57
C LEU A 35 -8.57 -4.15 -18.51
N PRO A 36 -7.65 -4.60 -19.39
CA PRO A 36 -7.02 -3.71 -20.35
C PRO A 36 -8.00 -3.30 -21.45
N ASP A 37 -8.05 -2.00 -21.76
CA ASP A 37 -8.79 -1.46 -22.92
C ASP A 37 -8.21 -2.01 -24.24
N GLU A 38 -6.89 -2.17 -24.30
CA GLU A 38 -6.16 -2.85 -25.38
C GLU A 38 -5.18 -3.84 -24.77
N LYS A 39 -5.18 -5.10 -25.24
CA LYS A 39 -4.24 -6.11 -24.73
C LYS A 39 -2.80 -5.66 -24.99
N PRO A 40 -1.98 -5.48 -23.95
CA PRO A 40 -0.60 -5.06 -24.14
C PRO A 40 0.17 -6.10 -24.96
N MET A 41 0.65 -5.72 -26.16
CA MET A 41 1.47 -6.58 -27.02
C MET A 41 2.88 -6.84 -26.44
N ALA A 42 3.31 -6.00 -25.50
CA ALA A 42 4.55 -6.12 -24.74
C ALA A 42 4.31 -5.75 -23.28
N LEU A 43 5.16 -6.23 -22.37
CA LEU A 43 5.12 -5.83 -20.95
C LEU A 43 5.25 -4.31 -20.83
N PRO A 44 4.26 -3.62 -20.21
CA PRO A 44 4.26 -2.16 -20.14
C PRO A 44 5.27 -1.68 -19.09
N GLU A 45 6.53 -1.50 -19.49
CA GLU A 45 7.66 -1.16 -18.61
C GLU A 45 7.39 0.06 -17.72
N ASN A 46 6.76 1.10 -18.27
CA ASN A 46 6.42 2.32 -17.53
C ASN A 46 5.46 2.03 -16.38
N VAL A 47 4.49 1.13 -16.59
CA VAL A 47 3.52 0.74 -15.57
C VAL A 47 4.20 -0.10 -14.49
N ILE A 48 5.06 -1.04 -14.87
CA ILE A 48 5.83 -1.86 -13.93
C ILE A 48 6.72 -0.97 -13.05
N ARG A 49 7.41 0.01 -13.65
CA ARG A 49 8.23 0.99 -12.92
C ARG A 49 7.39 1.79 -11.94
N LEU A 50 6.21 2.26 -12.36
CA LEU A 50 5.28 2.98 -11.48
C LEU A 50 4.81 2.09 -10.32
N MET A 51 4.40 0.85 -10.59
CA MET A 51 3.99 -0.10 -9.56
C MET A 51 5.12 -0.38 -8.57
N PHE A 52 6.37 -0.52 -9.03
CA PHE A 52 7.52 -0.70 -8.16
C PHE A 52 7.72 0.50 -7.21
N ILE A 53 7.60 1.72 -7.73
CA ILE A 53 7.67 2.95 -6.92
C ILE A 53 6.52 2.99 -5.90
N LEU A 54 5.29 2.69 -6.32
CA LEU A 54 4.12 2.71 -5.45
C LEU A 54 4.22 1.66 -4.32
N TYR A 55 4.65 0.44 -4.65
CA TYR A 55 4.91 -0.59 -3.64
C TYR A 55 6.03 -0.18 -2.68
N GLY A 56 7.10 0.45 -3.17
CA GLY A 56 8.16 1.00 -2.34
C GLY A 56 7.64 2.04 -1.35
N LEU A 57 6.88 3.03 -1.82
CA LEU A 57 6.25 4.04 -0.98
C LEU A 57 5.26 3.42 0.02
N PHE A 58 4.50 2.41 -0.40
CA PHE A 58 3.55 1.70 0.43
C PHE A 58 4.25 1.00 1.59
N ILE A 59 5.31 0.23 1.30
CA ILE A 59 6.10 -0.49 2.31
C ILE A 59 6.70 0.50 3.30
N VAL A 60 7.32 1.58 2.83
CA VAL A 60 7.90 2.61 3.70
C VAL A 60 6.84 3.23 4.61
N SER A 61 5.68 3.62 4.06
CA SER A 61 4.58 4.20 4.82
C SER A 61 4.03 3.25 5.89
N VAL A 62 3.81 1.98 5.53
CA VAL A 62 3.33 0.95 6.46
C VAL A 62 4.36 0.66 7.55
N LEU A 63 5.65 0.58 7.23
CA LEU A 63 6.71 0.35 8.21
C LEU A 63 6.83 1.51 9.20
N ILE A 64 6.84 2.75 8.71
CA ILE A 64 6.88 3.94 9.57
C ILE A 64 5.65 3.98 10.48
N GLY A 65 4.47 3.73 9.93
CA GLY A 65 3.23 3.63 10.71
C GLY A 65 3.29 2.55 11.78
N THR A 66 3.82 1.37 11.45
CA THR A 66 4.01 0.25 12.38
C THR A 66 4.94 0.66 13.52
N ILE A 67 6.12 1.21 13.21
CA ILE A 67 7.12 1.65 14.21
C ILE A 67 6.52 2.69 15.14
N VAL A 68 5.92 3.75 14.60
CA VAL A 68 5.35 4.83 15.42
C VAL A 68 4.20 4.29 16.27
N SER A 69 3.35 3.42 15.73
CA SER A 69 2.25 2.81 16.48
C SER A 69 2.74 1.94 17.64
N ALA A 70 3.85 1.21 17.45
CA ALA A 70 4.49 0.42 18.50
C ALA A 70 5.13 1.30 19.58
N MET A 71 5.82 2.38 19.19
CA MET A 71 6.44 3.33 20.12
C MET A 71 5.44 4.03 21.05
N ILE A 72 4.18 4.20 20.62
CA ILE A 72 3.14 4.86 21.42
C ILE A 72 2.12 3.87 22.01
N ASP A 73 2.40 2.57 21.91
CA ASP A 73 1.51 1.47 22.34
C ASP A 73 0.06 1.60 21.83
N ASN A 74 -0.10 2.03 20.57
CA ASN A 74 -1.43 2.16 19.97
C ASN A 74 -1.83 0.88 19.24
N LYS A 75 -2.56 0.01 19.97
CA LYS A 75 -3.03 -1.29 19.48
C LYS A 75 -3.89 -1.22 18.21
N PHE A 76 -4.66 -0.15 18.02
CA PHE A 76 -5.50 0.00 16.83
C PHE A 76 -4.64 0.18 15.58
N TYR A 77 -3.73 1.16 15.59
CA TYR A 77 -2.86 1.42 14.45
C TYR A 77 -1.85 0.30 14.23
N ALA A 78 -1.33 -0.33 15.29
CA ALA A 78 -0.45 -1.48 15.16
C ALA A 78 -1.12 -2.64 14.41
N LYS A 79 -2.38 -2.95 14.74
CA LYS A 79 -3.18 -3.95 14.01
C LYS A 79 -3.45 -3.50 12.57
N LEU A 80 -3.83 -2.24 12.36
CA LEU A 80 -4.12 -1.70 11.03
C LEU A 80 -2.92 -1.83 10.10
N PHE A 81 -1.75 -1.34 10.51
CA PHE A 81 -0.54 -1.42 9.68
C PHE A 81 -0.08 -2.87 9.50
N GLY A 82 -0.20 -3.73 10.52
CA GLY A 82 0.06 -5.16 10.38
C GLY A 82 -0.83 -5.82 9.33
N THR A 83 -2.14 -5.53 9.34
CA THR A 83 -3.08 -6.01 8.32
C THR A 83 -2.71 -5.49 6.93
N MET A 84 -2.36 -4.21 6.80
CA MET A 84 -1.93 -3.65 5.50
C MET A 84 -0.66 -4.32 4.97
N LEU A 85 0.27 -4.70 5.85
CA LEU A 85 1.49 -5.41 5.47
C LEU A 85 1.15 -6.82 4.94
N ILE A 86 0.26 -7.55 5.62
CA ILE A 86 -0.24 -8.86 5.16
C ILE A 86 -0.94 -8.73 3.80
N ILE A 87 -1.86 -7.78 3.67
CA ILE A 87 -2.59 -7.53 2.42
C ILE A 87 -1.62 -7.22 1.27
N GLY A 88 -0.63 -6.36 1.52
CA GLY A 88 0.41 -6.03 0.54
C GLY A 88 1.19 -7.25 0.07
N LEU A 89 1.62 -8.11 1.00
CA LEU A 89 2.31 -9.36 0.70
C LEU A 89 1.44 -10.33 -0.09
N VAL A 90 0.19 -10.55 0.33
CA VAL A 90 -0.76 -11.41 -0.39
C VAL A 90 -0.97 -10.91 -1.82
N THR A 91 -1.11 -9.60 -2.00
CA THR A 91 -1.29 -9.00 -3.32
C THR A 91 -0.05 -9.20 -4.20
N LEU A 92 1.15 -9.04 -3.63
CA LEU A 92 2.41 -9.24 -4.35
C LEU A 92 2.60 -10.72 -4.74
N LEU A 93 2.27 -11.65 -3.85
CA LEU A 93 2.30 -13.08 -4.13
C LEU A 93 1.27 -13.47 -5.20
N ALA A 94 0.06 -12.90 -5.14
CA ALA A 94 -0.97 -13.11 -6.16
C ALA A 94 -0.50 -12.59 -7.52
N ALA A 95 0.08 -11.39 -7.58
CA ALA A 95 0.66 -10.85 -8.79
C ALA A 95 1.77 -11.75 -9.34
N LYS A 96 2.72 -12.18 -8.50
CA LYS A 96 3.76 -13.13 -8.91
C LYS A 96 3.15 -14.43 -9.47
N GLY A 97 2.15 -15.01 -8.79
CA GLY A 97 1.47 -16.21 -9.27
C GLY A 97 0.77 -16.06 -10.62
N MET A 98 0.36 -14.84 -10.99
CA MET A 98 -0.21 -14.55 -12.32
C MET A 98 0.85 -14.40 -13.42
N PHE A 99 2.09 -14.03 -13.08
CA PHE A 99 3.17 -13.75 -14.05
C PHE A 99 4.30 -14.78 -14.08
N GLY A 100 4.36 -15.74 -13.13
CA GLY A 100 5.40 -16.78 -13.04
C GLY A 100 6.41 -16.53 -11.92
#